data_AF-A0A838VYF1-F1
#
_entry.id   AF-A0A838VYF1-F1
#
_cell.length_a   1.000
_cell.length_b   1.000
_cell.length_c   1.000
_cell.angle_alpha   90.00
_cell.angle_beta   90.00
_cell.angle_gamma   90.00
#
_symmetry.space_group_name_H-M   'P 1'
#
loop_
_entity.id
_entity.type
_entity.pdbx_description
1 polymer ?
#
loop_
_entity_poly.entity_id
_entity_poly.type
_entity_poly.pdbx_seq_one_letter_code
_entity_poly.pdbx_strand_id
1 'polypeptide(L)'
;MKIRHCVEKSNIEKESVLIIDPLKIRHAVVKSGKISSLSGLIDPKSHLNLDYPVHLVKNCIVCEKFEVGSTIEISNGGFIFALIRPDGYQNYGKYDYTQNLLNMIESVKKLRNISPDTNIDLHNINSSSIYTSDNANNNN
;
A
#
# COMPACT_ATOMS: atom_id res chain seq x y z
N MET A 1 11.01 12.30 -6.71
CA MET A 1 10.53 11.78 -5.42
C MET A 1 10.69 10.27 -5.42
N LYS A 2 11.39 9.66 -4.45
CA LYS A 2 11.57 8.19 -4.41
C LYS A 2 10.67 7.60 -3.32
N ILE A 3 9.72 6.78 -3.74
CA ILE A 3 8.81 6.03 -2.87
C ILE A 3 9.54 4.76 -2.40
N ARG A 4 9.40 4.41 -1.12
CA ARG A 4 10.04 3.24 -0.50
C ARG A 4 9.02 2.46 0.31
N HIS A 5 9.15 1.14 0.39
CA HIS A 5 8.43 0.36 1.39
C HIS A 5 9.03 0.64 2.77
N CYS A 6 8.18 0.84 3.75
CA CYS A 6 8.53 1.25 5.11
C CYS A 6 7.80 0.38 6.11
N VAL A 7 8.48 0.05 7.21
CA VAL A 7 7.94 -0.72 8.31
C VAL A 7 8.30 -0.05 9.64
N GLU A 8 7.38 -0.08 10.61
CA GLU A 8 7.69 0.36 11.98
C GLU A 8 8.62 -0.63 12.67
N LYS A 9 9.53 -0.10 13.48
CA LYS A 9 10.46 -0.88 14.30
C LYS A 9 9.77 -1.88 15.22
N SER A 10 8.57 -1.53 15.70
CA SER A 10 7.73 -2.41 16.53
C SER A 10 7.22 -3.65 15.78
N ASN A 11 7.27 -3.65 14.45
CA ASN A 11 6.84 -4.76 13.60
C ASN A 11 8.03 -5.59 13.07
N ILE A 12 9.16 -5.56 13.77
CA ILE A 12 10.38 -6.30 13.45
C ILE A 12 10.76 -7.24 14.60
N GLU A 13 11.26 -8.40 14.23
CA GLU A 13 12.02 -9.36 15.03
C GLU A 13 12.98 -8.68 16.03
N LYS A 14 12.81 -8.80 17.36
CA LYS A 14 13.73 -8.13 18.33
C LYS A 14 15.22 -8.43 18.10
N GLU A 15 15.54 -9.62 17.62
CA GLU A 15 16.91 -10.12 17.41
C GLU A 15 17.20 -10.45 15.94
N SER A 16 16.32 -10.02 15.03
CA SER A 16 16.44 -10.30 13.60
C SER A 16 16.15 -9.03 12.77
N VAL A 17 16.22 -9.15 11.45
CA VAL A 17 15.75 -8.11 10.52
C VAL A 17 14.43 -8.51 9.86
N LEU A 18 13.73 -9.51 10.39
CA LEU A 18 12.52 -10.06 9.79
C LEU A 18 11.29 -9.28 10.23
N ILE A 19 10.42 -9.00 9.28
CA ILE A 19 9.12 -8.36 9.52
C ILE A 19 8.15 -9.38 10.12
N ILE A 20 7.46 -9.00 11.20
CA ILE A 20 6.47 -9.85 11.89
C ILE A 20 5.19 -9.98 11.05
N ASP A 21 4.59 -8.84 10.68
CA ASP A 21 3.35 -8.78 9.91
C ASP A 21 3.56 -7.96 8.62
N PRO A 22 3.70 -8.61 7.46
CA PRO A 22 3.87 -7.92 6.18
C PRO A 22 2.69 -7.03 5.77
N LEU A 23 1.49 -7.26 6.30
CA LEU A 23 0.31 -6.44 5.98
C LEU A 23 0.38 -5.04 6.62
N LYS A 24 1.27 -4.84 7.60
CA LYS A 24 1.53 -3.55 8.24
C LYS A 24 2.61 -2.73 7.52
N ILE A 25 2.96 -3.07 6.28
CA ILE A 25 3.91 -2.28 5.48
C ILE A 25 3.16 -1.11 4.83
N ARG A 26 3.83 0.04 4.72
CA ARG A 26 3.32 1.24 4.01
C ARG A 26 4.36 1.72 3.00
N HIS A 27 3.93 2.49 2.01
CA HIS A 27 4.86 3.31 1.25
C HIS A 27 5.17 4.61 1.99
N ALA A 28 6.42 5.03 1.93
CA ALA A 28 6.89 6.28 2.49
C ALA A 28 7.78 7.05 1.51
N VAL A 29 7.77 8.37 1.64
CA VAL A 29 8.79 9.26 1.09
C VAL A 29 9.66 9.73 2.24
N VAL A 30 10.98 9.67 2.05
CA VAL A 30 11.96 10.05 3.07
C VAL A 30 12.74 11.27 2.62
N LYS A 31 12.89 12.24 3.53
CA LYS A 31 13.72 13.43 3.35
C LYS A 31 14.54 13.66 4.61
N SER A 32 15.85 13.85 4.45
CA SER A 32 16.78 14.10 5.57
C SER A 32 16.67 13.09 6.72
N GLY A 33 16.57 11.80 6.38
CA GLY A 33 16.45 10.72 7.37
C GLY A 33 15.12 10.65 8.11
N LYS A 34 14.10 11.38 7.66
CA LYS A 34 12.76 11.40 8.28
C LYS A 34 11.67 11.13 7.26
N ILE A 35 10.54 10.59 7.73
CA ILE A 35 9.33 10.43 6.93
C ILE A 35 8.81 11.81 6.54
N SER A 36 8.68 12.08 5.24
CA SER A 36 8.04 13.29 4.72
C SER A 36 6.59 13.06 4.29
N SER A 37 6.24 11.83 3.93
CA SER A 37 4.88 11.43 3.53
C SER A 37 4.70 9.92 3.68
N LEU A 38 3.48 9.49 3.98
CA LEU A 38 3.07 8.08 4.15
C LEU A 38 1.80 7.79 3.34
N SER A 39 1.76 6.66 2.65
CA SER A 39 0.56 6.13 1.99
C SER A 39 -0.33 5.36 2.97
N GLY A 40 -1.43 4.75 2.52
CA GLY A 40 -2.09 3.66 3.26
C GLY A 40 -1.21 2.41 3.40
N LEU A 41 -1.78 1.35 3.98
CA LEU A 41 -1.18 0.01 3.95
C LEU A 41 -1.00 -0.46 2.50
N ILE A 42 -0.01 -1.31 2.25
CA ILE A 42 0.16 -1.96 0.95
C ILE A 42 -1.03 -2.87 0.62
N ASP A 43 -1.33 -3.03 -0.67
CA ASP A 43 -2.26 -4.05 -1.13
C ASP A 43 -1.49 -5.39 -1.28
N PRO A 44 -1.86 -6.45 -0.53
CA PRO A 44 -1.17 -7.73 -0.59
C PRO A 44 -1.22 -8.38 -1.98
N LYS A 45 -2.28 -8.15 -2.77
CA LYS A 45 -2.41 -8.73 -4.11
C LYS A 45 -1.37 -8.20 -5.11
N SER A 46 -0.82 -7.02 -4.87
CA SER A 46 0.27 -6.44 -5.66
C SER A 46 1.64 -6.66 -5.02
N HIS A 47 1.74 -6.61 -3.70
CA HIS A 47 3.00 -6.48 -2.97
C HIS A 47 3.52 -7.79 -2.37
N LEU A 48 2.64 -8.75 -2.11
CA LEU A 48 2.94 -10.04 -1.48
C LEU A 48 2.57 -11.23 -2.39
N ASN A 49 2.32 -10.97 -3.67
CA ASN A 49 1.81 -11.94 -4.63
C ASN A 49 2.91 -12.61 -5.47
N LEU A 50 3.11 -13.91 -5.25
CA LEU A 50 4.06 -14.72 -6.00
C LEU A 50 3.67 -14.87 -7.48
N ASP A 51 2.38 -14.78 -7.81
CA ASP A 51 1.88 -14.79 -9.19
C ASP A 51 2.15 -13.46 -9.93
N TYR A 52 2.66 -12.44 -9.22
CA TYR A 52 3.00 -11.13 -9.76
C TYR A 52 4.34 -10.61 -9.18
N PRO A 53 5.47 -11.21 -9.58
CA PRO A 53 6.76 -11.00 -8.91
C PRO A 53 7.37 -9.61 -9.13
N VAL A 54 6.86 -8.84 -10.09
CA VAL A 54 7.44 -7.57 -10.55
C VAL A 54 7.29 -6.43 -9.53
N HIS A 55 6.33 -6.53 -8.61
CA HIS A 55 6.08 -5.52 -7.57
C HIS A 55 6.24 -6.08 -6.15
N LEU A 56 6.90 -7.23 -6.00
CA LEU A 56 7.10 -7.83 -4.68
C LEU A 56 7.90 -6.89 -3.77
N VAL A 57 7.38 -6.72 -2.55
CA VAL A 57 8.14 -6.10 -1.48
C VAL A 57 9.22 -7.07 -1.05
N LYS A 58 10.49 -6.65 -1.14
CA LYS A 58 11.65 -7.48 -0.75
C LYS A 58 12.33 -6.93 0.50
N ASN A 59 12.44 -5.61 0.57
CA ASN A 59 13.03 -4.89 1.68
C ASN A 59 12.20 -3.67 2.03
N CYS A 60 12.18 -3.35 3.32
CA CYS A 60 11.53 -2.17 3.87
C CYS A 60 12.57 -1.36 4.63
N ILE A 61 12.57 -0.05 4.45
CA ILE A 61 13.28 0.82 5.39
C ILE A 61 12.56 0.79 6.74
N VAL A 62 13.32 0.97 7.82
CA VAL A 62 12.78 0.92 9.19
C VAL A 62 12.57 2.33 9.72
N CYS A 63 11.37 2.62 10.23
CA CYS A 63 11.07 3.86 10.93
C CYS A 63 10.75 3.60 12.40
N GLU A 64 10.94 4.59 13.26
CA GLU A 64 10.53 4.50 14.67
C GLU A 64 9.02 4.34 14.78
N LYS A 65 8.27 5.14 14.02
CA LYS A 65 6.80 5.17 14.03
C LYS A 65 6.22 5.65 12.69
N PHE A 66 5.02 5.22 12.34
CA PHE A 66 4.31 5.64 11.12
C PHE A 66 3.66 7.02 11.26
N GLU A 67 4.49 8.04 11.38
CA GLU A 67 4.09 9.43 11.44
C GLU A 67 5.06 10.31 10.65
N VAL A 68 4.55 11.42 10.08
CA VAL A 68 5.40 12.40 9.40
C VAL A 68 6.37 13.01 10.41
N GLY A 69 7.64 13.10 10.04
CA GLY A 69 8.73 13.57 10.91
C GLY A 69 9.44 12.45 11.71
N SER A 70 8.88 11.24 11.73
CA SER A 70 9.50 10.09 12.38
C SER A 70 10.85 9.75 11.74
N THR A 71 11.80 9.33 12.56
CA THR A 71 13.16 9.03 12.13
C THR A 71 13.22 7.68 11.42
N ILE A 72 14.03 7.63 10.36
CA ILE A 72 14.40 6.38 9.67
C ILE A 72 15.71 5.90 10.27
N GLU A 73 15.78 4.60 10.56
CA GLU A 73 16.99 3.93 11.03
C GLU A 73 18.06 3.94 9.93
N ILE A 74 19.20 4.54 10.24
CA ILE A 74 20.34 4.70 9.33
C ILE A 74 21.59 4.22 10.07
N SER A 75 22.38 3.38 9.41
CA SER A 75 23.67 2.90 9.90
C SER A 75 24.71 2.91 8.78
N ASN A 76 25.97 3.20 9.11
CA ASN A 76 27.09 3.27 8.16
C ASN A 76 26.79 4.10 6.89
N GLY A 77 26.05 5.21 7.03
CA GLY A 77 25.72 6.10 5.93
C GLY A 77 24.58 5.61 5.00
N GLY A 78 23.91 4.51 5.34
CA GLY A 78 22.82 3.94 4.56
C GLY A 78 21.60 3.55 5.40
N PHE A 79 20.47 3.27 4.74
CA PHE A 79 19.27 2.78 5.42
C PHE A 79 19.49 1.38 5.98
N ILE A 80 18.94 1.14 7.16
CA ILE A 80 18.73 -0.22 7.65
C ILE A 80 17.47 -0.77 6.97
N PHE A 81 17.55 -2.03 6.54
CA PHE A 81 16.45 -2.71 5.88
C PHE A 81 15.96 -3.90 6.69
N ALA A 82 14.64 -4.01 6.80
CA ALA A 82 13.96 -5.22 7.23
C ALA A 82 13.51 -6.04 6.01
N LEU A 83 13.39 -7.35 6.19
CA LEU A 83 13.08 -8.33 5.15
C LEU A 83 11.75 -9.05 5.46
N ILE A 84 11.04 -9.44 4.41
CA ILE A 84 9.86 -10.30 4.53
C ILE A 84 10.33 -11.76 4.54
N ARG A 85 9.71 -12.57 5.39
CA ARG A 85 9.94 -14.02 5.44
C ARG A 85 9.33 -14.71 4.21
N PRO A 86 9.87 -15.84 3.75
CA PRO A 86 9.29 -16.56 2.61
C PRO A 86 7.80 -16.92 2.76
N ASP A 87 7.33 -17.19 3.98
CA ASP A 87 5.93 -17.48 4.31
C ASP A 87 5.03 -16.23 4.38
N GLY A 88 5.62 -15.03 4.32
CA GLY A 88 4.90 -13.76 4.21
C GLY A 88 4.36 -13.46 2.81
N TYR A 89 4.64 -14.32 1.83
CA TYR A 89 4.15 -14.23 0.45
C TYR A 89 3.08 -15.30 0.19
N GLN A 90 2.15 -15.00 -0.72
CA GLN A 90 1.08 -15.93 -1.13
C GLN A 90 0.84 -15.87 -2.64
N ASN A 91 0.11 -16.85 -3.17
CA ASN A 91 -0.42 -16.81 -4.54
C ASN A 91 -1.82 -16.19 -4.50
N TYR A 92 -1.98 -14.97 -5.00
CA TYR A 92 -3.27 -14.27 -5.06
C TYR A 92 -3.93 -14.34 -6.45
N GLY A 93 -3.34 -15.09 -7.38
CA GLY A 93 -3.72 -15.15 -8.77
C GLY A 93 -3.18 -13.99 -9.60
N LYS A 94 -3.53 -13.99 -10.89
CA LYS A 94 -3.07 -12.98 -11.85
C LYS A 94 -3.44 -11.56 -11.38
N TYR A 95 -2.46 -10.67 -11.38
CA TYR A 95 -2.64 -9.26 -11.07
C TYR A 95 -2.57 -8.41 -12.35
N ASP A 96 -3.66 -7.74 -12.70
CA ASP A 96 -3.70 -6.79 -13.82
C ASP A 96 -3.37 -5.37 -13.33
N TYR A 97 -2.10 -4.99 -13.46
CA TYR A 97 -1.64 -3.67 -13.01
C TYR A 97 -2.36 -2.51 -13.70
N THR A 98 -2.59 -2.62 -15.02
CA THR A 98 -3.20 -1.55 -15.80
C THR A 98 -4.63 -1.32 -15.36
N GLN A 99 -5.43 -2.39 -15.24
CA GLN A 99 -6.82 -2.26 -14.82
C GLN A 99 -6.91 -1.73 -13.38
N ASN A 100 -6.07 -2.21 -12.47
CA ASN A 100 -6.06 -1.73 -11.08
C ASN A 100 -5.67 -0.24 -10.98
N LEU A 101 -4.71 0.22 -11.79
CA LEU A 101 -4.35 1.63 -11.85
C LEU A 101 -5.50 2.49 -12.37
N LEU A 102 -6.20 2.06 -13.43
CA LEU A 102 -7.37 2.75 -13.96
C LEU A 102 -8.48 2.87 -12.91
N ASN A 103 -8.77 1.77 -12.20
CA ASN A 103 -9.76 1.73 -11.13
C ASN A 103 -9.42 2.69 -9.98
N MET A 104 -8.12 2.79 -9.62
CA MET A 104 -7.65 3.73 -8.61
C MET A 104 -7.81 5.19 -9.07
N ILE A 105 -7.43 5.51 -10.31
CA ILE A 105 -7.60 6.85 -10.88
C ILE A 105 -9.07 7.26 -10.88
N GLU A 106 -9.97 6.35 -11.28
CA GLU A 106 -11.40 6.59 -11.29
C GLU A 106 -11.95 6.81 -9.88
N SER A 107 -11.56 5.97 -8.91
CA SER A 107 -11.93 6.11 -7.50
C SER A 107 -11.50 7.47 -6.94
N VAL A 108 -10.28 7.91 -7.23
CA VAL A 108 -9.77 9.23 -6.79
C VAL A 108 -10.56 10.37 -7.44
N LYS A 109 -10.94 10.26 -8.72
CA LYS A 109 -11.79 11.27 -9.39
C LYS A 109 -13.16 11.35 -8.72
N LYS A 110 -13.78 10.21 -8.41
CA LYS A 110 -15.05 10.16 -7.69
C LYS A 110 -14.94 10.86 -6.34
N LEU A 111 -13.91 10.55 -5.55
CA LEU A 111 -13.68 11.19 -4.24
C LEU A 111 -13.50 12.71 -4.32
N ARG A 112 -12.82 13.22 -5.36
CA ARG A 112 -12.66 14.67 -5.55
C ARG A 112 -13.94 15.39 -5.97
N ASN A 113 -14.85 14.67 -6.61
CA ASN A 113 -16.12 15.23 -7.09
C ASN A 113 -17.23 15.14 -6.03
N ILE A 114 -16.99 14.46 -4.90
CA ILE A 114 -17.92 14.42 -3.77
C ILE A 114 -17.71 15.68 -2.92
N SER A 115 -18.78 16.43 -2.65
CA SER A 115 -18.75 17.63 -1.81
C SER A 115 -18.25 17.30 -0.39
N PRO A 116 -17.43 18.15 0.25
CA PRO A 116 -16.95 17.95 1.62
C PRO A 116 -18.06 17.73 2.66
N ASP A 117 -19.28 18.19 2.38
CA ASP A 117 -20.44 18.09 3.27
C ASP A 117 -21.19 16.75 3.16
N THR A 118 -20.74 15.85 2.28
CA THR A 118 -21.36 14.54 2.10
C THR A 118 -20.80 13.59 3.16
N ASN A 119 -21.62 13.13 4.11
CA ASN A 119 -21.25 12.03 5.00
C ASN A 119 -21.03 10.76 4.19
N ILE A 120 -19.77 10.45 3.86
CA ILE A 120 -19.41 9.22 3.17
C ILE A 120 -19.24 8.12 4.21
N ASP A 121 -20.14 7.13 4.20
CA ASP A 121 -19.96 5.92 4.99
C ASP A 121 -18.87 5.04 4.34
N LEU A 122 -17.64 5.12 4.86
CA LEU A 122 -16.46 4.42 4.32
C LEU A 122 -16.62 2.89 4.30
N HIS A 123 -17.57 2.32 5.07
CA HIS A 123 -17.85 0.89 5.06
C HIS A 123 -18.51 0.40 3.76
N ASN A 124 -19.21 1.27 3.03
CA ASN A 124 -19.93 0.88 1.79
C ASN A 124 -19.08 0.99 0.52
N ILE A 125 -17.90 1.60 0.55
CA ILE A 125 -17.04 1.71 -0.64
C ILE A 125 -16.38 0.36 -0.98
N ASN A 126 -16.21 -0.52 0.00
CA ASN A 126 -15.63 -1.85 -0.21
C ASN A 126 -16.64 -2.91 -0.69
N SER A 127 -17.90 -2.55 -0.90
CA SER A 127 -18.99 -3.47 -1.22
C SER A 127 -19.88 -2.91 -2.31
N SER A 128 -19.38 -2.84 -3.54
CA SER A 128 -20.25 -2.69 -4.71
C SER A 128 -19.73 -3.55 -5.85
N SER A 129 -20.04 -4.83 -5.74
CA SER A 129 -20.43 -5.65 -6.89
C SER A 129 -21.35 -4.86 -7.81
N ILE A 130 -20.97 -4.64 -9.07
CA ILE A 130 -21.93 -4.51 -10.18
C ILE A 130 -21.35 -5.25 -11.39
N TYR A 131 -21.51 -6.58 -11.38
CA TYR A 131 -22.16 -7.21 -12.52
C TYR A 131 -23.65 -7.04 -12.28
N THR A 132 -24.31 -6.20 -13.08
CA THR A 132 -25.62 -6.50 -13.68
C THR A 132 -25.88 -5.49 -14.78
N SER A 133 -26.38 -6.05 -15.88
CA SER A 133 -27.09 -5.44 -16.98
C SER A 133 -28.00 -4.28 -16.58
N ASP A 134 -28.10 -3.28 -17.45
CA ASP A 134 -29.36 -2.91 -18.11
C ASP A 134 -29.07 -1.82 -19.14
N ASN A 135 -29.03 -2.22 -20.41
CA ASN A 135 -29.17 -1.27 -21.51
C ASN A 135 -30.37 -1.72 -22.35
N ALA A 136 -31.55 -1.42 -21.82
CA ALA A 136 -32.81 -1.49 -22.53
C ALA A 136 -33.43 -0.08 -22.56
N ASN A 137 -33.42 0.51 -23.77
CA ASN A 137 -34.33 1.53 -24.31
C ASN A 137 -34.38 2.91 -23.58
N ASN A 138 -34.57 4.06 -24.21
CA ASN A 138 -34.96 4.47 -25.57
C ASN A 138 -34.72 5.99 -25.66
N ASN A 139 -34.52 6.52 -26.87
CA ASN A 139 -35.00 7.83 -27.40
C ASN A 139 -34.01 8.46 -28.39
N ASN A 140 -34.12 8.07 -29.67
CA ASN A 140 -34.66 8.90 -30.75
C ASN A 140 -34.71 8.10 -32.06
#